data_AF-A0A7Y3XWS6-F1
#
_entry.id   AF-A0A7Y3XWS6-F1
#
_cell.length_a   1.000
_cell.length_b   1.000
_cell.length_c   1.000
_cell.angle_alpha   90.00
_cell.angle_beta   90.00
_cell.angle_gamma   90.00
#
_symmetry.space_group_name_H-M   'P 1'
#
loop_
_entity.id
_entity.type
_entity.pdbx_description
1 polymer ?
#
loop_
_entity_poly.entity_id
_entity_poly.type
_entity_poly.pdbx_seq_one_letter_code
_entity_poly.pdbx_strand_id
1 'polypeptide(L)'
;MFGIRYVGHLFFIIYAVLSVYYATERIVFIDSAKYLFDLINHQTLFITGREGGYPVLLLPLLFIKLKLSLYLIIVAFSLSYALLFYLIFLLVVYVLKNAAAAWLLIFSLILCTRDTFYYPATEVYLGMAYVCILYAVLFSEVIKHRLALYTLSLILIYVCYLTHPITIFLILPLLLFKFFELTEKVEKWVIAAFACISFLFFVIRPFIEKSVNANEYTGYRKAFSFFSYLPEVFTAPSANFFYIHTWQSTSIYLLAVVLLGANLIFYLFKRNFEKAIILSSSVLAVWLLAVVVYIEGESAMVLGKAFAPLAFLCSLPLFHDVLYEKKKWFNLLVMLLLSGVLFLKFRDIALIGKHQKQRIENVQKNIQQAREQGVSKAISKFDTLSSKNGLIPWAYSMESIILSSFDESEQSVTIFIERENNKVNNEVLEQKDIFLYLNPNDVLPQEQLNAAYFKLPKQKYVYLK
;
A
#
# COMPACT_ATOMS: atom_id res chain seq x y z
N MET A 1 -29.91 -2.46 3.12
CA MET A 1 -28.80 -3.44 3.19
C MET A 1 -28.68 -4.37 1.97
N PHE A 2 -29.66 -4.44 1.05
CA PHE A 2 -29.65 -5.37 -0.10
C PHE A 2 -28.67 -5.04 -1.25
N GLY A 3 -28.04 -3.86 -1.28
CA GLY A 3 -27.15 -3.45 -2.39
C GLY A 3 -25.67 -3.83 -2.24
N ILE A 4 -25.12 -3.79 -1.01
CA ILE A 4 -23.67 -3.96 -0.77
C ILE A 4 -23.14 -5.33 -1.21
N ARG A 5 -23.96 -6.38 -1.12
CA ARG A 5 -23.56 -7.74 -1.53
C ARG A 5 -23.21 -7.76 -3.03
N TYR A 6 -24.12 -7.28 -3.87
CA TYR A 6 -23.92 -7.27 -5.32
C TYR A 6 -22.84 -6.28 -5.75
N VAL A 7 -22.86 -5.05 -5.19
CA VAL A 7 -21.86 -4.03 -5.55
C VAL A 7 -20.47 -4.45 -5.09
N GLY A 8 -20.34 -5.04 -3.90
CA GLY A 8 -19.06 -5.51 -3.40
C GLY A 8 -18.51 -6.68 -4.20
N HIS A 9 -19.32 -7.67 -4.57
CA HIS A 9 -18.88 -8.74 -5.48
C HIS A 9 -18.43 -8.19 -6.82
N LEU A 10 -19.22 -7.30 -7.43
CA LEU A 10 -18.85 -6.67 -8.70
C LEU A 10 -17.55 -5.87 -8.57
N PHE A 11 -17.38 -5.11 -7.51
CA PHE A 11 -16.15 -4.37 -7.21
C PHE A 11 -14.94 -5.31 -7.17
N PHE A 12 -15.01 -6.40 -6.40
CA PHE A 12 -13.88 -7.32 -6.26
C PHE A 12 -13.61 -8.14 -7.52
N ILE A 13 -14.64 -8.46 -8.31
CA ILE A 13 -14.47 -9.08 -9.64
C ILE A 13 -13.70 -8.12 -10.55
N ILE A 14 -14.12 -6.86 -10.67
CA ILE A 14 -13.43 -5.85 -11.50
C ILE A 14 -12.00 -5.65 -10.98
N TYR A 15 -11.82 -5.52 -9.67
CA TYR A 15 -10.51 -5.32 -9.04
C TYR A 15 -9.57 -6.51 -9.29
N ALA A 16 -10.08 -7.74 -9.23
CA ALA A 16 -9.31 -8.95 -9.53
C ALA A 16 -8.96 -9.04 -11.03
N VAL A 17 -9.91 -8.74 -11.92
CA VAL A 17 -9.66 -8.70 -13.38
C VAL A 17 -8.56 -7.69 -13.71
N LEU A 18 -8.62 -6.48 -13.15
CA LEU A 18 -7.57 -5.48 -13.35
C LEU A 18 -6.24 -5.92 -12.73
N SER A 19 -6.26 -6.62 -11.59
CA SER A 19 -5.06 -7.13 -10.93
C SER A 19 -4.36 -8.21 -11.76
N VAL A 20 -5.11 -9.07 -12.45
CA VAL A 20 -4.58 -10.05 -13.40
C VAL A 20 -4.11 -9.36 -14.69
N TYR A 21 -4.92 -8.47 -15.25
CA TYR A 21 -4.60 -7.78 -16.50
C TYR A 21 -3.32 -6.93 -16.40
N TYR A 22 -3.10 -6.28 -15.26
CA TYR A 22 -1.90 -5.47 -14.99
C TYR A 22 -0.90 -6.18 -14.06
N ALA A 23 -0.86 -7.52 -14.04
CA ALA A 23 -0.05 -8.26 -13.08
C ALA A 23 1.44 -7.94 -13.18
N THR A 24 1.98 -7.84 -14.40
CA THR A 24 3.39 -7.52 -14.64
C THR A 24 3.72 -6.10 -14.16
N GLU A 25 2.88 -5.13 -14.51
CA GLU A 25 3.03 -3.72 -14.15
C GLU A 25 2.93 -3.53 -12.63
N ARG A 26 2.09 -4.33 -11.95
CA ARG A 26 1.90 -4.31 -10.49
C ARG A 26 3.07 -4.91 -9.73
N ILE A 27 3.56 -6.07 -10.18
CA ILE A 27 4.50 -6.88 -9.41
C ILE A 27 5.95 -6.63 -9.80
N VAL A 28 6.24 -6.38 -11.08
CA VAL A 28 7.59 -6.03 -11.52
C VAL A 28 7.84 -4.54 -11.33
N PHE A 29 7.62 -4.06 -10.10
CA PHE A 29 7.76 -2.67 -9.73
C PHE A 29 8.24 -2.52 -8.28
N ILE A 30 9.43 -1.95 -8.10
CA ILE A 30 9.98 -1.46 -6.82
C ILE A 30 9.92 -2.54 -5.72
N ASP A 31 9.24 -2.29 -4.59
CA ASP A 31 9.17 -3.21 -3.46
C ASP A 31 8.46 -4.51 -3.82
N SER A 32 7.49 -4.46 -4.74
CA SER A 32 6.81 -5.69 -5.19
C SER A 32 7.79 -6.60 -5.93
N ALA A 33 8.69 -6.02 -6.74
CA ALA A 33 9.72 -6.76 -7.45
C ALA A 33 10.74 -7.34 -6.46
N LYS A 34 11.13 -6.55 -5.45
CA LYS A 34 12.00 -7.00 -4.37
C LYS A 34 11.39 -8.15 -3.59
N TYR A 35 10.15 -8.02 -3.11
CA TYR A 35 9.48 -9.09 -2.37
C TYR A 35 9.32 -10.35 -3.20
N LEU A 36 9.02 -10.23 -4.50
CA LEU A 36 8.96 -11.39 -5.38
C LEU A 36 10.34 -12.06 -5.51
N PHE A 37 11.38 -11.26 -5.77
CA PHE A 37 12.75 -11.75 -5.92
C PHE A 37 13.20 -12.52 -4.67
N ASP A 38 13.01 -11.92 -3.49
CA ASP A 38 13.37 -12.55 -2.21
C ASP A 38 12.56 -13.83 -1.97
N LEU A 39 11.25 -13.81 -2.27
CA LEU A 39 10.38 -14.97 -2.11
C LEU A 39 10.80 -16.14 -3.02
N ILE A 40 11.22 -15.86 -4.26
CA ILE A 40 11.71 -16.87 -5.21
C ILE A 40 13.03 -17.48 -4.71
N ASN A 41 13.97 -16.66 -4.24
CA ASN A 41 15.30 -17.12 -3.84
C ASN A 41 15.26 -17.88 -2.50
N HIS A 42 14.53 -17.36 -1.50
CA HIS A 42 14.49 -17.96 -0.17
C HIS A 42 13.43 -19.04 0.00
N GLN A 43 12.35 -19.04 -0.81
CA GLN A 43 11.22 -19.97 -0.71
C GLN A 43 10.61 -20.07 0.70
N THR A 44 10.71 -19.00 1.47
CA THR A 44 10.18 -18.86 2.83
C THR A 44 9.44 -17.53 2.94
N LEU A 45 8.54 -17.43 3.92
CA LEU A 45 7.88 -16.17 4.24
C LEU A 45 8.90 -15.27 4.91
N PHE A 46 9.45 -14.32 4.16
CA PHE A 46 10.41 -13.35 4.66
C PHE A 46 9.95 -11.93 4.31
N ILE A 47 9.41 -11.25 5.31
CA ILE A 47 9.18 -9.81 5.32
C ILE A 47 9.62 -9.33 6.69
N THR A 48 10.66 -8.51 6.76
CA THR A 48 11.17 -8.02 8.05
C THR A 48 10.40 -6.78 8.49
N GLY A 49 9.83 -6.83 9.71
CA GLY A 49 9.19 -5.66 10.34
C GLY A 49 7.79 -5.32 9.84
N ARG A 50 7.23 -6.14 8.94
CA ARG A 50 5.90 -5.95 8.33
C ARG A 50 5.17 -7.29 8.16
N GLU A 51 5.16 -8.09 9.20
CA GLU A 51 4.66 -9.47 9.24
C GLU A 51 3.15 -9.56 8.94
N GLY A 52 2.41 -8.46 9.13
CA GLY A 52 1.00 -8.37 8.71
C GLY A 52 0.76 -8.58 7.20
N GLY A 53 1.82 -8.50 6.39
CA GLY A 53 1.82 -8.79 4.96
C GLY A 53 1.91 -10.28 4.59
N TYR A 54 2.22 -11.19 5.51
CA TYR A 54 2.41 -12.61 5.18
C TYR A 54 1.26 -13.29 4.42
N PRO A 55 -0.03 -13.02 4.72
CA PRO A 55 -1.12 -13.70 4.02
C PRO A 55 -1.11 -13.51 2.50
N VAL A 56 -0.64 -12.36 1.98
CA VAL A 56 -0.57 -12.14 0.52
C VAL A 56 0.55 -12.94 -0.14
N LEU A 57 1.59 -13.33 0.61
CA LEU A 57 2.71 -14.10 0.07
C LEU A 57 2.44 -15.60 -0.01
N LEU A 58 1.38 -16.09 0.65
CA LEU A 58 1.09 -17.53 0.69
C LEU A 58 0.80 -18.12 -0.70
N LEU A 59 0.02 -17.42 -1.51
CA LEU A 59 -0.34 -17.88 -2.85
C LEU A 59 0.84 -17.91 -3.83
N PRO A 60 1.64 -16.84 -4.00
CA PRO A 60 2.84 -16.91 -4.85
C PRO A 60 3.86 -17.91 -4.30
N LEU A 61 4.01 -18.05 -2.98
CA LEU A 61 4.90 -19.06 -2.39
C LEU A 61 4.47 -20.48 -2.76
N LEU A 62 3.17 -20.78 -2.73
CA LEU A 62 2.65 -22.07 -3.20
C LEU A 62 3.04 -22.32 -4.66
N PHE A 63 2.90 -21.31 -5.53
CA PHE A 63 3.23 -21.44 -6.96
C PHE A 63 4.74 -21.65 -7.18
N ILE A 64 5.58 -20.97 -6.40
CA ILE A 64 7.04 -21.17 -6.40
C ILE A 64 7.39 -22.60 -6.00
N LYS A 65 6.78 -23.13 -4.93
CA LYS A 65 7.01 -24.51 -4.46
C LYS A 65 6.52 -25.57 -5.45
N LEU A 66 5.46 -25.27 -6.20
CA LEU A 66 4.96 -26.09 -7.30
C LEU A 66 5.79 -25.95 -8.59
N LYS A 67 6.84 -25.12 -8.60
CA LYS A 67 7.72 -24.88 -9.75
C LYS A 67 6.97 -24.42 -11.01
N LEU A 68 5.92 -23.62 -10.83
CA LEU A 68 5.16 -23.04 -11.96
C LEU A 68 5.95 -21.92 -12.64
N SER A 69 5.56 -21.54 -13.86
CA SER A 69 6.27 -20.50 -14.62
C SER A 69 6.27 -19.14 -13.88
N LEU A 70 7.32 -18.34 -14.12
CA LEU A 70 7.50 -17.03 -13.48
C LEU A 70 6.31 -16.09 -13.73
N TYR A 71 5.72 -16.15 -14.93
CA TYR A 71 4.50 -15.40 -15.24
C TYR A 71 3.32 -15.77 -14.33
N LEU A 72 3.08 -17.07 -14.09
CA LEU A 72 2.01 -17.52 -13.20
C LEU A 72 2.27 -17.10 -11.76
N ILE A 73 3.53 -17.11 -11.30
CA ILE A 73 3.90 -16.62 -9.96
C ILE A 73 3.59 -15.11 -9.84
N ILE A 74 3.88 -14.32 -10.86
CA ILE A 74 3.58 -12.88 -10.91
C ILE A 74 2.06 -12.63 -10.86
N VAL A 75 1.29 -13.36 -11.66
CA VAL A 75 -0.18 -13.28 -11.64
C VAL A 75 -0.71 -13.68 -10.27
N ALA A 76 -0.23 -14.78 -9.70
CA ALA A 76 -0.59 -15.24 -8.36
C ALA A 76 -0.27 -14.20 -7.29
N PHE A 77 0.89 -13.56 -7.36
CA PHE A 77 1.27 -12.51 -6.42
C PHE A 77 0.36 -11.29 -6.57
N SER A 78 0.12 -10.81 -7.78
CA SER A 78 -0.78 -9.68 -8.03
C SER A 78 -2.22 -9.94 -7.54
N LEU A 79 -2.73 -11.14 -7.83
CA LEU A 79 -4.08 -11.57 -7.49
C LEU A 79 -4.25 -11.83 -5.97
N SER A 80 -3.19 -12.23 -5.27
CA SER A 80 -3.23 -12.51 -3.83
C SER A 80 -3.81 -11.35 -2.99
N TYR A 81 -3.44 -10.10 -3.34
CA TYR A 81 -3.96 -8.90 -2.68
C TYR A 81 -5.48 -8.75 -2.90
N ALA A 82 -5.94 -8.90 -4.15
CA ALA A 82 -7.35 -8.82 -4.49
C ALA A 82 -8.17 -9.92 -3.78
N LEU A 83 -7.64 -11.15 -3.73
CA LEU A 83 -8.26 -12.28 -3.04
C LEU A 83 -8.33 -12.05 -1.54
N LEU A 84 -7.26 -11.57 -0.90
CA LEU A 84 -7.26 -11.28 0.52
C LEU A 84 -8.31 -10.20 0.86
N PHE A 85 -8.34 -9.10 0.12
CA PHE A 85 -9.35 -8.06 0.33
C PHE A 85 -10.77 -8.58 0.10
N TYR A 86 -10.96 -9.45 -0.89
CA TYR A 86 -12.26 -10.09 -1.13
C TYR A 86 -12.65 -11.03 0.02
N LEU A 87 -11.73 -11.83 0.56
CA LEU A 87 -11.98 -12.67 1.74
C LEU A 87 -12.37 -11.82 2.96
N ILE A 88 -11.71 -10.68 3.16
CA ILE A 88 -12.07 -9.72 4.22
C ILE A 88 -13.48 -9.18 3.99
N PHE A 89 -13.83 -8.83 2.75
CA PHE A 89 -15.19 -8.43 2.40
C PHE A 89 -16.22 -9.54 2.71
N LEU A 90 -15.92 -10.79 2.35
CA LEU A 90 -16.81 -11.92 2.65
C LEU A 90 -16.99 -12.10 4.16
N LEU A 91 -15.90 -12.03 4.93
CA LEU A 91 -15.93 -12.09 6.39
C LEU A 91 -16.84 -10.99 6.96
N VAL A 92 -16.63 -9.75 6.53
CA VAL A 92 -17.37 -8.60 7.05
C VAL A 92 -18.86 -8.65 6.68
N VAL A 93 -19.20 -9.04 5.45
CA VAL A 93 -20.59 -9.04 4.94
C VAL A 93 -21.38 -10.26 5.41
N TYR A 94 -20.79 -11.44 5.39
CA TYR A 94 -21.51 -12.70 5.62
C TYR A 94 -21.35 -13.24 7.03
N VAL A 95 -20.19 -13.09 7.65
CA VAL A 95 -19.92 -13.59 9.00
C VAL A 95 -20.27 -12.52 10.04
N LEU A 96 -19.66 -11.33 9.94
CA LEU A 96 -19.88 -10.23 10.88
C LEU A 96 -21.15 -9.42 10.58
N LYS A 97 -21.74 -9.61 9.39
CA LYS A 97 -22.98 -8.96 8.92
C LYS A 97 -22.95 -7.44 9.01
N ASN A 98 -21.77 -6.84 8.83
CA ASN A 98 -21.57 -5.40 8.98
C ASN A 98 -21.42 -4.72 7.60
N ALA A 99 -22.51 -4.16 7.09
CA ALA A 99 -22.52 -3.51 5.78
C ALA A 99 -21.68 -2.22 5.73
N ALA A 100 -21.57 -1.49 6.84
CA ALA A 100 -20.79 -0.26 6.91
C ALA A 100 -19.29 -0.53 6.76
N ALA A 101 -18.76 -1.55 7.44
CA ALA A 101 -17.38 -1.99 7.27
C ALA A 101 -17.07 -2.44 5.84
N ALA A 102 -18.03 -3.07 5.16
CA ALA A 102 -17.83 -3.51 3.78
C ALA A 102 -17.70 -2.31 2.82
N TRP A 103 -18.52 -1.27 3.00
CA TRP A 103 -18.36 -0.02 2.26
C TRP A 103 -17.06 0.71 2.59
N LEU A 104 -16.69 0.76 3.89
CA LEU A 104 -15.43 1.33 4.33
C LEU A 104 -14.25 0.64 3.65
N LEU A 105 -14.24 -0.68 3.62
CA LEU A 105 -13.20 -1.46 2.95
C LEU A 105 -13.09 -1.07 1.47
N ILE A 106 -14.20 -1.08 0.73
CA ILE A 106 -14.21 -0.74 -0.70
C ILE A 106 -13.66 0.68 -0.92
N PHE A 107 -14.11 1.65 -0.12
CA PHE A 107 -13.67 3.04 -0.28
C PHE A 107 -12.22 3.26 0.14
N SER A 108 -11.76 2.59 1.21
CA SER A 108 -10.35 2.61 1.61
C SER A 108 -9.42 2.06 0.53
N LEU A 109 -9.88 1.13 -0.30
CA LEU A 109 -9.07 0.54 -1.38
C LEU A 109 -9.04 1.35 -2.68
N ILE A 110 -9.93 2.35 -2.85
CA ILE A 110 -10.14 2.97 -4.17
C ILE A 110 -10.20 4.50 -4.14
N LEU A 111 -10.67 5.12 -3.05
CA LEU A 111 -10.99 6.55 -3.02
C LEU A 111 -9.76 7.45 -3.25
N CYS A 112 -8.63 7.09 -2.65
CA CYS A 112 -7.35 7.80 -2.81
C CYS A 112 -6.32 6.97 -3.61
N THR A 113 -6.80 6.08 -4.49
CA THR A 113 -5.96 5.12 -5.21
C THR A 113 -5.95 5.43 -6.70
N ARG A 114 -4.75 5.53 -7.27
CA ARG A 114 -4.53 5.68 -8.72
C ARG A 114 -3.24 4.96 -9.10
N ASP A 115 -2.09 5.58 -8.82
CA ASP A 115 -0.77 4.99 -9.06
C ASP A 115 -0.47 3.85 -8.08
N THR A 116 -0.92 3.99 -6.84
CA THR A 116 -0.77 2.98 -5.77
C THR A 116 -1.47 1.65 -6.08
N PHE A 117 -2.41 1.60 -7.03
CA PHE A 117 -2.94 0.31 -7.53
C PHE A 117 -1.84 -0.54 -8.17
N TYR A 118 -0.88 0.09 -8.84
CA TYR A 118 0.25 -0.56 -9.51
C TYR A 118 1.40 -0.88 -8.57
N TYR A 119 1.20 -0.66 -7.28
CA TYR A 119 2.19 -0.92 -6.25
C TYR A 119 1.48 -1.60 -5.07
N PRO A 120 1.10 -2.87 -5.24
CA PRO A 120 0.27 -3.58 -4.27
C PRO A 120 1.03 -3.91 -2.98
N ALA A 121 2.37 -3.95 -3.01
CA ALA A 121 3.25 -4.15 -1.85
C ALA A 121 3.20 -3.04 -0.79
N THR A 122 2.13 -2.26 -0.75
CA THR A 122 1.85 -1.28 0.31
C THR A 122 1.11 -1.92 1.47
N GLU A 123 1.76 -2.00 2.61
CA GLU A 123 1.17 -2.54 3.84
C GLU A 123 0.13 -1.59 4.43
N VAL A 124 0.14 -0.31 4.02
CA VAL A 124 -0.88 0.67 4.42
C VAL A 124 -2.29 0.23 4.01
N TYR A 125 -2.47 -0.31 2.81
CA TYR A 125 -3.80 -0.76 2.34
C TYR A 125 -4.24 -2.05 3.05
N LEU A 126 -3.31 -2.95 3.34
CA LEU A 126 -3.58 -4.11 4.22
C LEU A 126 -3.98 -3.66 5.63
N GLY A 127 -3.26 -2.69 6.18
CA GLY A 127 -3.55 -2.08 7.47
C GLY A 127 -4.95 -1.47 7.50
N MET A 128 -5.33 -0.70 6.48
CA MET A 128 -6.69 -0.16 6.35
C MET A 128 -7.74 -1.27 6.29
N ALA A 129 -7.49 -2.36 5.56
CA ALA A 129 -8.40 -3.49 5.48
C ALA A 129 -8.59 -4.17 6.85
N TYR A 130 -7.50 -4.37 7.60
CA TYR A 130 -7.57 -4.91 8.97
C TYR A 130 -8.29 -3.96 9.94
N VAL A 131 -8.11 -2.64 9.80
CA VAL A 131 -8.89 -1.66 10.57
C VAL A 131 -10.39 -1.73 10.23
N CYS A 132 -10.76 -2.07 8.99
CA CYS A 132 -12.17 -2.32 8.64
C CYS A 132 -12.72 -3.58 9.32
N ILE A 133 -11.91 -4.64 9.51
CA ILE A 133 -12.31 -5.80 10.33
C ILE A 133 -12.47 -5.37 11.79
N LEU A 134 -11.54 -4.58 12.32
CA LEU A 134 -11.64 -4.07 13.69
C LEU A 134 -12.91 -3.25 13.89
N TYR A 135 -13.26 -2.37 12.93
CA TYR A 135 -14.55 -1.69 12.91
C TYR A 135 -15.70 -2.71 12.96
N ALA A 136 -15.69 -3.72 12.08
CA ALA A 136 -16.78 -4.69 12.00
C ALA A 136 -16.98 -5.46 13.32
N VAL A 137 -15.90 -5.74 14.05
CA VAL A 137 -15.90 -6.40 15.37
C VAL A 137 -16.40 -5.46 16.46
N LEU A 138 -15.86 -4.24 16.56
CA LEU A 138 -16.24 -3.25 17.60
C LEU A 138 -17.72 -2.83 17.51
N PHE A 139 -18.27 -2.87 16.31
CA PHE A 139 -19.66 -2.52 16.01
C PHE A 139 -20.46 -3.76 15.58
N SER A 140 -20.06 -4.96 16.01
CA SER A 140 -20.78 -6.19 15.67
C SER A 140 -22.01 -6.37 16.55
N GLU A 141 -23.15 -6.65 15.90
CA GLU A 141 -24.35 -7.16 16.58
C GLU A 141 -24.36 -8.70 16.70
N VAL A 142 -23.46 -9.38 15.98
CA VAL A 142 -23.37 -10.84 15.92
C VAL A 142 -22.58 -11.38 17.12
N ILE A 143 -21.48 -10.70 17.50
CA ILE A 143 -20.63 -11.11 18.62
C ILE A 143 -21.24 -10.59 19.93
N LYS A 144 -22.05 -11.41 20.59
CA LYS A 144 -22.71 -11.05 21.84
C LYS A 144 -21.83 -11.17 23.08
N HIS A 145 -20.82 -12.05 23.05
CA HIS A 145 -19.97 -12.32 24.20
C HIS A 145 -18.87 -11.25 24.34
N ARG A 146 -18.95 -10.43 25.41
CA ARG A 146 -18.06 -9.27 25.62
C ARG A 146 -16.57 -9.64 25.61
N LEU A 147 -16.18 -10.73 26.28
CA LEU A 147 -14.79 -11.17 26.29
C LEU A 147 -14.29 -11.53 24.87
N ALA A 148 -15.13 -12.19 24.07
CA ALA A 148 -14.74 -12.56 22.70
C ALA A 148 -14.55 -11.32 21.82
N LEU A 149 -15.44 -10.33 21.96
CA LEU A 149 -15.32 -9.03 21.28
C LEU A 149 -14.01 -8.34 21.65
N TYR A 150 -13.72 -8.19 22.95
CA TYR A 150 -12.51 -7.50 23.42
C TYR A 150 -11.22 -8.24 23.08
N THR A 151 -11.19 -9.56 23.22
CA THR A 151 -10.03 -10.37 22.82
C THR A 151 -9.76 -10.25 21.32
N LEU A 152 -10.81 -10.36 20.49
CA LEU A 152 -10.66 -10.22 19.04
C LEU A 152 -10.22 -8.82 18.64
N SER A 153 -10.76 -7.76 19.27
CA SER A 153 -10.31 -6.39 19.05
C SER A 153 -8.84 -6.20 19.41
N LEU A 154 -8.38 -6.75 20.54
CA LEU A 154 -6.97 -6.64 20.94
C LEU A 154 -6.04 -7.37 19.96
N ILE A 155 -6.41 -8.56 19.51
CA ILE A 155 -5.68 -9.30 18.48
C ILE A 155 -5.60 -8.48 17.18
N LEU A 156 -6.71 -7.89 16.74
CA LEU A 156 -6.74 -7.08 15.52
C LEU A 156 -5.92 -5.80 15.63
N ILE A 157 -5.91 -5.13 16.80
CA ILE A 157 -5.03 -3.99 17.06
C ILE A 157 -3.57 -4.41 16.92
N TYR A 158 -3.20 -5.57 17.48
CA TYR A 158 -1.85 -6.13 17.35
C TYR A 158 -1.50 -6.47 15.90
N VAL A 159 -2.42 -7.09 15.13
CA VAL A 159 -2.21 -7.37 13.71
C VAL A 159 -2.03 -6.09 12.90
N CYS A 160 -2.84 -5.05 13.15
CA CYS A 160 -2.69 -3.75 12.50
C CYS A 160 -1.31 -3.15 12.79
N TYR A 161 -0.86 -3.24 14.05
CA TYR A 161 0.48 -2.84 14.45
C TYR A 161 1.58 -3.59 13.68
N LEU A 162 1.50 -4.92 13.57
CA LEU A 162 2.45 -5.72 12.78
C LEU A 162 2.40 -5.41 11.28
N THR A 163 1.35 -4.74 10.81
CA THR A 163 1.21 -4.39 9.39
C THR A 163 1.90 -3.08 9.06
N HIS A 164 1.53 -1.98 9.73
CA HIS A 164 2.12 -0.67 9.46
C HIS A 164 1.87 0.33 10.62
N PRO A 165 2.84 1.17 11.03
CA PRO A 165 2.65 2.12 12.14
C PRO A 165 1.47 3.09 11.94
N ILE A 166 1.23 3.50 10.69
CA ILE A 166 0.16 4.46 10.34
C ILE A 166 -1.24 3.98 10.72
N THR A 167 -1.48 2.67 10.88
CA THR A 167 -2.81 2.16 11.24
C THR A 167 -3.29 2.70 12.58
N ILE A 168 -2.38 3.09 13.47
CA ILE A 168 -2.72 3.63 14.78
C ILE A 168 -3.51 4.94 14.63
N PHE A 169 -3.19 5.77 13.62
CA PHE A 169 -3.93 6.99 13.30
C PHE A 169 -5.32 6.73 12.70
N LEU A 170 -5.63 5.48 12.34
CA LEU A 170 -6.97 5.04 11.94
C LEU A 170 -7.72 4.37 13.10
N ILE A 171 -7.01 3.64 13.96
CA ILE A 171 -7.56 2.97 15.14
C ILE A 171 -7.99 3.99 16.20
N LEU A 172 -7.16 5.01 16.47
CA LEU A 172 -7.48 6.02 17.50
C LEU A 172 -8.81 6.74 17.24
N PRO A 173 -9.08 7.33 16.05
CA PRO A 173 -10.39 7.90 15.78
C PRO A 173 -11.51 6.87 15.87
N LEU A 174 -11.30 5.65 15.39
CA LEU A 174 -12.29 4.58 15.47
C LEU A 174 -12.69 4.26 16.92
N LEU A 175 -11.71 4.15 17.82
CA LEU A 175 -11.93 3.92 19.24
C LEU A 175 -12.60 5.13 19.90
N LEU A 176 -12.21 6.35 19.55
CA LEU A 176 -12.87 7.57 20.05
C LEU A 176 -14.33 7.64 19.60
N PHE A 177 -14.63 7.34 18.34
CA PHE A 177 -16.01 7.22 17.85
C PHE A 177 -16.81 6.25 18.71
N LYS A 178 -16.29 5.04 18.94
CA LYS A 178 -16.94 4.06 19.81
C LYS A 178 -17.11 4.59 21.24
N PHE A 179 -16.09 5.22 21.80
CA PHE A 179 -16.09 5.73 23.17
C PHE A 179 -17.25 6.71 23.44
N PHE A 180 -17.55 7.60 22.49
CA PHE A 180 -18.64 8.57 22.61
C PHE A 180 -20.03 7.96 22.42
N GLU A 181 -20.15 6.79 21.79
CA GLU A 181 -21.42 6.07 21.66
C GLU A 181 -21.75 5.18 22.86
N LEU A 182 -20.73 4.80 23.64
CA LEU A 182 -20.92 3.98 24.81
C LEU A 182 -21.63 4.75 25.92
N THR A 183 -22.53 4.07 26.63
CA THR A 183 -23.19 4.58 27.83
C THR A 183 -22.60 3.97 29.10
N GLU A 184 -22.18 2.70 29.05
CA GLU A 184 -21.59 1.98 30.19
C GLU A 184 -20.15 2.45 30.49
N LYS A 185 -19.90 2.83 31.75
CA LYS A 185 -18.60 3.33 32.21
C LYS A 185 -17.47 2.29 32.06
N VAL A 186 -17.76 1.01 32.32
CA VAL A 186 -16.76 -0.06 32.21
C VAL A 186 -16.29 -0.22 30.78
N GLU A 187 -17.20 -0.23 29.82
CA GLU A 187 -16.87 -0.36 28.39
C GLU A 187 -16.06 0.84 27.91
N LYS A 188 -16.36 2.06 28.38
CA LYS A 188 -15.54 3.25 28.11
C LYS A 188 -14.10 3.10 28.58
N TRP A 189 -13.87 2.56 29.78
CA TRP A 189 -12.51 2.31 30.27
C TRP A 189 -11.76 1.27 29.46
N VAL A 190 -12.44 0.21 29.00
CA VAL A 190 -11.85 -0.80 28.13
C VAL A 190 -11.42 -0.18 26.79
N ILE A 191 -12.29 0.61 26.16
CA ILE A 191 -11.96 1.31 24.91
C ILE A 191 -10.85 2.34 25.11
N ALA A 192 -10.85 3.09 26.22
CA ALA A 192 -9.77 3.99 26.56
C ALA A 192 -8.44 3.24 26.75
N ALA A 193 -8.45 2.07 27.40
CA ALA A 193 -7.27 1.23 27.54
C ALA A 193 -6.76 0.75 26.17
N PHE A 194 -7.63 0.36 25.24
CA PHE A 194 -7.24 0.03 23.86
C PHE A 194 -6.60 1.22 23.13
N ALA A 195 -7.12 2.43 23.33
CA ALA A 195 -6.53 3.64 22.74
C ALA A 195 -5.15 3.92 23.33
N CYS A 196 -4.99 3.80 24.65
CA CYS A 196 -3.70 3.93 25.33
C CYS A 196 -2.69 2.89 24.85
N ILE A 197 -3.08 1.62 24.74
CA ILE A 197 -2.23 0.54 24.23
C ILE A 197 -1.80 0.82 22.78
N SER A 198 -2.74 1.24 21.94
CA SER A 198 -2.44 1.58 20.54
C SER A 198 -1.44 2.74 20.45
N PHE A 199 -1.62 3.78 21.26
CA PHE A 199 -0.69 4.90 21.32
C PHE A 199 0.69 4.50 21.88
N LEU A 200 0.72 3.66 22.92
CA LEU A 200 1.96 3.15 23.50
C LEU A 200 2.78 2.36 22.47
N PHE A 201 2.12 1.52 21.68
CA PHE A 201 2.79 0.81 20.58
C PHE A 201 3.38 1.76 19.54
N PHE A 202 2.70 2.86 19.20
CA PHE A 202 3.25 3.89 18.31
C PHE A 202 4.53 4.51 18.88
N VAL A 203 4.53 4.87 20.16
CA VAL A 203 5.66 5.53 20.82
C VAL A 203 6.85 4.58 20.99
N ILE A 204 6.61 3.32 21.35
CA ILE A 204 7.68 2.34 21.62
C ILE A 204 8.38 1.88 20.34
N ARG A 205 7.64 1.74 19.22
CA ARG A 205 8.16 1.10 18.01
C ARG A 205 9.47 1.69 17.46
N PRO A 206 9.65 3.02 17.34
CA PRO A 206 10.89 3.61 16.85
C PRO A 206 12.13 3.31 17.71
N PHE A 207 11.95 2.80 18.93
CA PHE A 207 13.02 2.40 19.84
C PHE A 207 13.37 0.91 19.75
N ILE A 208 12.40 0.05 19.38
CA ILE A 208 12.61 -1.39 19.20
C ILE A 208 13.23 -1.67 17.82
N GLU A 209 12.71 -1.03 16.77
CA GLU A 209 13.07 -1.33 15.38
C GLU A 209 14.30 -0.51 14.95
N LYS A 210 15.51 -1.06 15.18
CA LYS A 210 16.77 -0.36 14.90
C LYS A 210 17.31 -0.53 13.47
N SER A 211 16.81 -1.45 12.63
CA SER A 211 17.62 -1.93 11.49
C SER A 211 17.04 -1.92 10.08
N VAL A 212 15.72 -1.81 9.82
CA VAL A 212 15.19 -2.11 8.45
C VAL A 212 14.54 -0.95 7.71
N ASN A 213 13.83 -0.02 8.37
CA ASN A 213 13.15 1.10 7.69
C ASN A 213 13.63 2.47 8.20
N ALA A 214 14.96 2.67 8.24
CA ALA A 214 15.57 3.85 8.83
C ALA A 214 14.99 5.18 8.31
N ASN A 215 14.60 5.26 7.04
CA ASN A 215 14.07 6.50 6.44
C ASN A 215 12.63 6.83 6.87
N GLU A 216 11.71 5.85 6.89
CA GLU A 216 10.34 6.10 7.38
C GLU A 216 10.35 6.35 8.89
N TYR A 217 11.16 5.62 9.68
CA TYR A 217 11.26 5.82 11.13
C TYR A 217 12.00 7.08 11.53
N THR A 218 13.00 7.54 10.77
CA THR A 218 13.58 8.88 10.99
C THR A 218 12.55 9.96 10.70
N GLY A 219 11.73 9.80 9.65
CA GLY A 219 10.58 10.67 9.39
C GLY A 219 9.57 10.69 10.56
N TYR A 220 9.24 9.53 11.13
CA TYR A 220 8.39 9.49 12.34
C TYR A 220 9.05 10.17 13.55
N ARG A 221 10.38 10.14 13.67
CA ARG A 221 11.09 10.90 14.69
C ARG A 221 10.96 12.41 14.49
N LYS A 222 10.98 12.89 13.24
CA LYS A 222 10.72 14.30 12.90
C LYS A 222 9.32 14.75 13.35
N ALA A 223 8.34 13.84 13.39
CA ALA A 223 7.01 14.15 13.90
C ALA A 223 7.02 14.51 15.41
N PHE A 224 7.97 14.03 16.20
CA PHE A 224 8.13 14.46 17.60
C PHE A 224 8.70 15.89 17.72
N SER A 225 9.40 16.39 16.69
CA SER A 225 9.85 17.78 16.57
C SER A 225 8.95 18.61 15.65
N PHE A 226 7.67 18.25 15.55
CA PHE A 226 6.67 18.92 14.67
C PHE A 226 6.71 20.44 14.73
N PHE A 227 6.78 21.03 15.93
CA PHE A 227 6.76 22.48 16.11
C PHE A 227 7.93 23.18 15.41
N SER A 228 9.06 22.50 15.22
CA SER A 228 10.20 23.03 14.47
C SER A 228 9.93 23.12 12.96
N TYR A 229 9.06 22.27 12.44
CA TYR A 229 8.73 22.20 11.01
C TYR A 229 7.47 23.00 10.64
N LEU A 230 6.68 23.45 11.62
CA LEU A 230 5.40 24.14 11.39
C LEU A 230 5.48 25.28 10.34
N PRO A 231 6.53 26.14 10.32
CA PRO A 231 6.64 27.19 9.30
C PRO A 231 6.77 26.67 7.86
N GLU A 232 7.36 25.48 7.68
CA GLU A 232 7.67 24.89 6.37
C GLU A 232 6.58 23.92 5.88
N VAL A 233 5.69 23.45 6.77
CA VAL A 233 4.66 22.44 6.46
C VAL A 233 3.81 22.82 5.24
N PHE A 234 3.42 24.08 5.09
CA PHE A 234 2.56 24.50 3.98
C PHE A 234 3.31 24.74 2.65
N THR A 235 4.63 24.93 2.70
CA THR A 235 5.49 25.10 1.52
C THR A 235 6.23 23.83 1.13
N ALA A 236 6.16 22.79 1.97
CA ALA A 236 6.81 21.52 1.75
C ALA A 236 6.38 20.86 0.42
N PRO A 237 7.30 20.20 -0.30
CA PRO A 237 6.98 19.45 -1.52
C PRO A 237 5.85 18.42 -1.34
N SER A 238 5.75 17.77 -0.18
CA SER A 238 4.69 16.82 0.14
C SER A 238 3.31 17.47 0.29
N ALA A 239 3.23 18.66 0.89
CA ALA A 239 2.00 19.45 0.95
C ALA A 239 1.60 19.97 -0.43
N ASN A 240 2.58 20.46 -1.21
CA ASN A 240 2.36 20.88 -2.59
C ASN A 240 1.90 19.71 -3.48
N PHE A 241 2.48 18.51 -3.30
CA PHE A 241 2.03 17.29 -3.97
C PHE A 241 0.56 17.01 -3.67
N PHE A 242 0.15 17.04 -2.39
CA PHE A 242 -1.26 16.89 -2.01
C PHE A 242 -2.14 17.93 -2.71
N TYR A 243 -1.75 19.21 -2.70
CA TYR A 243 -2.50 20.29 -3.34
C TYR A 243 -2.65 20.09 -4.86
N ILE A 244 -1.55 19.87 -5.58
CA ILE A 244 -1.53 19.66 -7.04
C ILE A 244 -2.40 18.45 -7.41
N HIS A 245 -2.26 17.35 -6.68
CA HIS A 245 -3.01 16.13 -6.96
C HIS A 245 -4.48 16.20 -6.50
N THR A 246 -4.84 17.16 -5.65
CA THR A 246 -6.24 17.46 -5.32
C THR A 246 -6.90 18.35 -6.37
N TRP A 247 -6.26 19.44 -6.78
CA TRP A 247 -6.93 20.52 -7.51
C TRP A 247 -6.52 20.69 -8.97
N GLN A 248 -5.32 20.28 -9.37
CA GLN A 248 -4.75 20.67 -10.67
C GLN A 248 -4.51 19.50 -11.62
N SER A 249 -3.90 18.42 -11.14
CA SER A 249 -3.37 17.37 -12.03
C SER A 249 -4.27 16.15 -12.13
N THR A 250 -4.59 15.52 -10.98
CA THR A 250 -5.19 14.17 -10.98
C THR A 250 -6.54 14.06 -10.30
N SER A 251 -6.91 15.05 -9.48
CA SER A 251 -8.10 15.03 -8.63
C SER A 251 -8.22 13.78 -7.73
N ILE A 252 -7.11 13.11 -7.41
CA ILE A 252 -7.10 11.85 -6.67
C ILE A 252 -7.70 12.02 -5.27
N TYR A 253 -7.39 13.12 -4.58
CA TYR A 253 -7.87 13.41 -3.23
C TYR A 253 -9.12 14.30 -3.20
N LEU A 254 -9.54 14.86 -4.33
CA LEU A 254 -10.66 15.80 -4.42
C LEU A 254 -11.92 15.24 -3.77
N LEU A 255 -12.25 13.99 -4.11
CA LEU A 255 -13.45 13.34 -3.59
C LEU A 255 -13.36 13.08 -2.08
N ALA A 256 -12.18 12.78 -1.53
CA ALA A 256 -12.00 12.64 -0.10
C ALA A 256 -12.21 13.98 0.64
N VAL A 257 -11.76 15.09 0.05
CA VAL A 257 -11.99 16.45 0.57
C VAL A 257 -13.47 16.83 0.51
N VAL A 258 -14.16 16.52 -0.59
CA VAL A 258 -15.62 16.74 -0.72
C VAL A 258 -16.39 15.93 0.33
N LEU A 259 -16.03 14.66 0.53
CA LEU A 259 -16.63 13.81 1.55
C LEU A 259 -16.38 14.34 2.96
N LEU A 260 -15.17 14.82 3.25
CA LEU A 260 -14.86 15.47 4.53
C LEU A 260 -15.78 16.67 4.76
N GLY A 261 -15.88 17.59 3.79
CA GLY A 261 -16.75 18.77 3.88
C GLY A 261 -18.21 18.38 4.12
N ALA A 262 -18.72 17.40 3.37
CA ALA A 262 -20.09 16.90 3.51
C ALA A 262 -20.35 16.31 4.91
N ASN A 263 -19.43 15.51 5.45
CA ASN A 263 -19.55 14.91 6.77
C ASN A 263 -19.48 15.96 7.89
N LEU A 264 -18.62 16.97 7.77
CA LEU A 264 -18.55 18.06 8.74
C LEU A 264 -19.84 18.87 8.75
N ILE A 265 -20.35 19.23 7.57
CA ILE A 265 -21.64 19.91 7.45
C ILE A 265 -22.75 19.08 8.11
N PHE A 266 -22.79 17.77 7.85
CA PHE A 266 -23.75 16.86 8.47
C PHE A 266 -23.67 16.89 10.01
N TYR A 267 -22.48 16.77 10.60
CA TYR A 267 -22.34 16.80 12.05
C TYR A 267 -22.66 18.16 12.67
N LEU A 268 -22.33 19.26 12.00
CA LEU A 268 -22.70 20.60 12.43
C LEU A 268 -24.22 20.78 12.45
N PHE A 269 -24.93 20.30 11.41
CA PHE A 269 -26.41 20.33 11.38
C PHE A 269 -27.03 19.43 12.46
N LYS A 270 -26.41 18.29 12.76
CA LYS A 270 -26.83 17.39 13.85
C LYS A 270 -26.36 17.86 15.24
N ARG A 271 -25.58 18.94 15.32
CA ARG A 271 -24.96 19.47 16.54
C ARG A 271 -24.10 18.43 17.29
N ASN A 272 -23.50 17.49 16.57
CA ASN A 272 -22.57 16.50 17.13
C ASN A 272 -21.14 17.01 16.98
N PHE A 273 -20.78 17.98 17.82
CA PHE A 273 -19.50 18.66 17.73
C PHE A 273 -18.33 17.74 18.09
N GLU A 274 -18.56 16.73 18.95
CA GLU A 274 -17.56 15.75 19.35
C GLU A 274 -17.07 14.95 18.14
N LYS A 275 -17.99 14.34 17.38
CA LYS A 275 -17.63 13.58 16.15
C LYS A 275 -17.02 14.48 15.08
N ALA A 276 -17.46 15.74 14.96
CA ALA A 276 -16.86 16.71 14.04
C ALA A 276 -15.41 17.05 14.41
N ILE A 277 -15.11 17.26 15.70
CA ILE A 277 -13.76 17.52 16.20
C ILE A 277 -12.87 16.30 16.00
N ILE A 278 -13.34 15.10 16.33
CA ILE A 278 -12.57 13.86 16.15
C ILE A 278 -12.22 13.66 14.68
N LEU A 279 -13.19 13.83 13.76
CA LEU A 279 -12.96 13.70 12.33
C LEU A 279 -11.92 14.73 11.84
N SER A 280 -12.11 16.01 12.18
CA SER A 280 -11.26 17.10 11.72
C SER A 280 -9.84 16.95 12.23
N SER A 281 -9.68 16.68 13.52
CA SER A 281 -8.37 16.46 14.15
C SER A 281 -7.66 15.23 13.60
N SER A 282 -8.38 14.14 13.31
CA SER A 282 -7.77 12.91 12.78
C SER A 282 -7.31 13.05 11.34
N VAL A 283 -8.12 13.70 10.49
CA VAL A 283 -7.72 14.02 9.11
C VAL A 283 -6.52 14.96 9.11
N LEU A 284 -6.55 16.00 9.93
CA LEU A 284 -5.42 16.92 10.07
C LEU A 284 -4.17 16.19 10.58
N ALA A 285 -4.30 15.31 11.57
CA ALA A 285 -3.17 14.55 12.11
C ALA A 285 -2.52 13.64 11.05
N VAL A 286 -3.31 12.90 10.26
CA VAL A 286 -2.78 12.07 9.17
C VAL A 286 -2.13 12.93 8.09
N TRP A 287 -2.76 14.04 7.72
CA TRP A 287 -2.21 14.94 6.71
C TRP A 287 -0.88 15.56 7.18
N LEU A 288 -0.84 16.11 8.39
CA LEU A 288 0.39 16.67 8.98
C LEU A 288 1.48 15.62 9.11
N LEU A 289 1.13 14.41 9.57
CA LEU A 289 2.09 13.31 9.66
C LEU A 289 2.71 12.99 8.31
N ALA A 290 1.89 12.84 7.26
CA ALA A 290 2.37 12.57 5.92
C ALA A 290 3.27 13.71 5.39
N VAL A 291 2.90 14.97 5.66
CA VAL A 291 3.70 16.13 5.23
C VAL A 291 5.04 16.18 5.96
N VAL A 292 5.05 16.00 7.28
CA VAL A 292 6.25 16.12 8.13
C VAL A 292 7.22 14.97 7.93
N VAL A 293 6.71 13.74 7.81
CA VAL A 293 7.53 12.55 7.53
C VAL A 293 8.27 12.73 6.20
N TYR A 294 7.62 13.34 5.21
CA TYR A 294 8.17 13.58 3.87
C TYR A 294 8.36 15.08 3.59
N ILE A 295 8.84 15.84 4.57
CA ILE A 295 8.97 17.31 4.46
C ILE A 295 9.94 17.73 3.36
N GLU A 296 10.94 16.88 3.06
CA GLU A 296 11.92 17.09 1.99
C GLU A 296 11.41 16.66 0.61
N GLY A 297 10.20 16.09 0.55
CA GLY A 297 9.65 15.44 -0.64
C GLY A 297 10.05 13.97 -0.73
N GLU A 298 9.32 13.23 -1.56
CA GLU A 298 9.61 11.83 -1.90
C GLU A 298 8.91 11.50 -3.22
N SER A 299 9.14 10.32 -3.78
CA SER A 299 8.44 9.85 -4.98
C SER A 299 6.91 9.93 -4.84
N ALA A 300 6.24 10.24 -5.96
CA ALA A 300 4.78 10.36 -6.02
C ALA A 300 4.04 9.14 -5.47
N MET A 301 4.64 7.96 -5.61
CA MET A 301 4.08 6.70 -5.13
C MET A 301 4.07 6.61 -3.60
N VAL A 302 5.19 6.95 -2.96
CA VAL A 302 5.31 6.94 -1.49
C VAL A 302 4.38 7.99 -0.88
N LEU A 303 4.31 9.19 -1.47
CA LEU A 303 3.37 10.22 -1.04
C LEU A 303 1.91 9.77 -1.25
N GLY A 304 1.60 9.11 -2.37
CA GLY A 304 0.31 8.50 -2.62
C GLY A 304 -0.10 7.48 -1.54
N LYS A 305 0.82 6.61 -1.13
CA LYS A 305 0.66 5.68 0.00
C LYS A 305 0.44 6.44 1.31
N ALA A 306 1.21 7.50 1.57
CA ALA A 306 1.17 8.26 2.82
C ALA A 306 -0.17 8.97 3.07
N PHE A 307 -0.80 9.49 2.01
CA PHE A 307 -2.11 10.16 2.09
C PHE A 307 -3.31 9.21 1.92
N ALA A 308 -3.09 7.95 1.52
CA ALA A 308 -4.16 6.95 1.37
C ALA A 308 -5.08 6.77 2.60
N PRO A 309 -4.59 6.84 3.87
CA PRO A 309 -5.45 6.69 5.05
C PRO A 309 -6.57 7.73 5.16
N LEU A 310 -6.45 8.87 4.47
CA LEU A 310 -7.54 9.85 4.37
C LEU A 310 -8.80 9.26 3.75
N ALA A 311 -8.67 8.27 2.85
CA ALA A 311 -9.80 7.55 2.29
C ALA A 311 -10.67 6.90 3.37
N PHE A 312 -10.05 6.23 4.34
CA PHE A 312 -10.76 5.62 5.45
C PHE A 312 -11.44 6.68 6.33
N LEU A 313 -10.68 7.69 6.78
CA LEU A 313 -11.18 8.71 7.70
C LEU A 313 -12.35 9.51 7.12
N CYS A 314 -12.25 9.92 5.85
CA CYS A 314 -13.32 10.66 5.18
C CYS A 314 -14.53 9.78 4.86
N SER A 315 -14.38 8.46 4.80
CA SER A 315 -15.48 7.53 4.54
C SER A 315 -16.18 7.05 5.81
N LEU A 316 -15.49 7.05 6.95
CA LEU A 316 -15.97 6.55 8.23
C LEU A 316 -17.33 7.15 8.64
N PRO A 317 -17.50 8.49 8.74
CA PRO A 317 -18.78 9.10 9.08
C PRO A 317 -19.91 8.76 8.08
N LEU A 318 -19.59 8.73 6.79
CA LEU A 318 -20.57 8.50 5.73
C LEU A 318 -21.25 7.14 5.92
N PHE A 319 -20.45 6.11 6.17
CA PHE A 319 -20.97 4.74 6.28
C PHE A 319 -21.42 4.37 7.69
N HIS A 320 -20.90 5.03 8.71
CA HIS A 320 -21.27 4.76 10.09
C HIS A 320 -22.53 5.51 10.53
N ASP A 321 -22.66 6.79 10.17
CA ASP A 321 -23.74 7.66 10.66
C ASP A 321 -24.71 8.07 9.53
N VAL A 322 -24.20 8.52 8.38
CA VAL A 322 -25.04 9.14 7.33
C VAL A 322 -25.92 8.12 6.60
N LEU A 323 -25.38 6.95 6.24
CA LEU A 323 -26.11 5.93 5.47
C LEU A 323 -27.26 5.26 6.25
N TYR A 324 -27.31 5.39 7.57
CA TYR A 324 -28.36 4.78 8.39
C TYR A 324 -29.60 5.67 8.55
N GLU A 325 -29.63 6.84 7.93
CA GLU A 325 -30.81 7.71 7.88
C GLU A 325 -31.98 7.04 7.13
N LYS A 326 -33.17 7.07 7.72
CA LYS A 326 -34.31 6.20 7.32
C LYS A 326 -35.00 6.57 5.99
N LYS A 327 -34.49 7.53 5.21
CA LYS A 327 -35.15 8.02 3.99
C LYS A 327 -34.78 7.16 2.77
N LYS A 328 -35.75 6.42 2.21
CA LYS A 328 -35.52 5.48 1.09
C LYS A 328 -34.95 6.14 -0.18
N TRP A 329 -35.42 7.33 -0.56
CA TRP A 329 -34.93 8.03 -1.77
C TRP A 329 -33.49 8.51 -1.61
N PHE A 330 -33.10 8.89 -0.39
CA PHE A 330 -31.74 9.29 -0.05
C PHE A 330 -30.77 8.12 -0.28
N ASN A 331 -31.19 6.91 0.09
CA ASN A 331 -30.38 5.71 -0.14
C ASN A 331 -30.15 5.41 -1.63
N LEU A 332 -31.14 5.63 -2.50
CA LEU A 332 -30.96 5.44 -3.94
C LEU A 332 -29.97 6.48 -4.51
N LEU A 333 -30.14 7.76 -4.16
CA LEU A 333 -29.23 8.82 -4.57
C LEU A 333 -27.80 8.55 -4.11
N VAL A 334 -27.61 8.17 -2.84
CA VAL A 334 -26.29 7.83 -2.31
C VAL A 334 -25.72 6.63 -3.06
N MET A 335 -26.49 5.57 -3.30
CA MET A 335 -26.01 4.41 -4.07
C MET A 335 -25.58 4.77 -5.51
N LEU A 336 -26.30 5.67 -6.18
CA LEU A 336 -25.92 6.18 -7.50
C LEU A 336 -24.61 6.98 -7.43
N LEU A 337 -24.47 7.84 -6.43
CA LEU A 337 -23.23 8.60 -6.19
C LEU A 337 -22.06 7.65 -5.90
N LEU A 338 -22.23 6.68 -5.01
CA LEU A 338 -21.20 5.67 -4.72
C LEU A 338 -20.80 4.90 -5.98
N SER A 339 -21.76 4.50 -6.81
CA SER A 339 -21.49 3.80 -8.07
C SER A 339 -20.73 4.68 -9.07
N GLY A 340 -21.10 5.96 -9.18
CA GLY A 340 -20.38 6.94 -9.99
C GLY A 340 -18.94 7.15 -9.51
N VAL A 341 -18.73 7.21 -8.20
CA VAL A 341 -17.38 7.27 -7.59
C VAL A 341 -16.55 6.06 -7.99
N LEU A 342 -17.09 4.85 -7.84
CA LEU A 342 -16.38 3.62 -8.20
C LEU A 342 -16.02 3.60 -9.69
N PHE A 343 -16.95 3.99 -10.56
CA PHE A 343 -16.70 4.08 -11.99
C PHE A 343 -15.56 5.06 -12.32
N LEU A 344 -15.60 6.27 -11.77
CA LEU A 344 -14.56 7.27 -11.99
C LEU A 344 -13.19 6.78 -11.52
N LYS A 345 -13.12 6.12 -10.37
CA LYS A 345 -11.84 5.62 -9.84
C LYS A 345 -11.28 4.44 -10.62
N PHE A 346 -12.12 3.50 -11.07
CA PHE A 346 -11.64 2.43 -11.96
C PHE A 346 -11.19 2.97 -13.31
N ARG A 347 -11.89 3.97 -13.87
CA ARG A 347 -11.44 4.68 -15.07
C ARG A 347 -10.06 5.29 -14.84
N ASP A 348 -9.83 5.98 -13.73
CA ASP A 348 -8.55 6.62 -13.43
C ASP A 348 -7.41 5.58 -13.33
N ILE A 349 -7.66 4.43 -12.70
CA ILE A 349 -6.72 3.29 -12.65
C ILE A 349 -6.42 2.76 -14.05
N ALA A 350 -7.43 2.58 -14.90
CA ALA A 350 -7.24 2.10 -16.26
C ALA A 350 -6.46 3.10 -17.12
N LEU A 351 -6.71 4.41 -16.97
CA LEU A 351 -6.02 5.46 -17.72
C LEU A 351 -4.53 5.54 -17.35
N ILE A 352 -4.20 5.48 -16.06
CA ILE A 352 -2.79 5.51 -15.63
C ILE A 352 -2.04 4.21 -15.99
N GLY A 353 -2.77 3.11 -16.21
CA GLY A 353 -2.18 1.84 -16.66
C GLY A 353 -1.39 1.93 -17.97
N LYS A 354 -1.71 2.88 -18.85
CA LYS A 354 -0.91 3.14 -20.06
C LYS A 354 0.51 3.61 -19.74
N HIS A 355 0.65 4.48 -18.74
CA HIS A 355 1.95 4.97 -18.29
C HIS A 355 2.77 3.84 -17.65
N GLN A 356 2.12 2.96 -16.89
CA GLN A 356 2.79 1.81 -16.26
C GLN A 356 3.23 0.76 -17.28
N LYS A 357 2.44 0.55 -18.35
CA LYS A 357 2.85 -0.26 -19.51
C LYS A 357 4.08 0.28 -20.20
N GLN A 358 4.09 1.58 -20.51
CA GLN A 358 5.25 2.24 -21.12
C GLN A 358 6.52 2.09 -20.26
N ARG A 359 6.39 2.13 -18.93
CA ARG A 359 7.51 1.87 -18.03
C ARG A 359 8.07 0.45 -18.20
N ILE A 360 7.21 -0.57 -18.22
CA ILE A 360 7.63 -1.97 -18.47
C ILE A 360 8.28 -2.11 -19.85
N GLU A 361 7.69 -1.51 -20.88
CA GLU A 361 8.23 -1.51 -22.26
C GLU A 361 9.63 -0.87 -22.30
N ASN A 362 9.87 0.20 -21.54
CA ASN A 362 11.20 0.82 -21.44
C ASN A 362 12.22 -0.10 -20.77
N VAL A 363 11.83 -0.85 -19.73
CA VAL A 363 12.72 -1.86 -19.11
C VAL A 363 13.04 -2.97 -20.11
N GLN A 364 12.03 -3.48 -20.82
CA GLN A 364 12.21 -4.49 -21.87
C GLN A 364 13.11 -4.01 -23.00
N LYS A 365 12.98 -2.75 -23.43
CA LYS A 365 13.86 -2.14 -24.44
C LYS A 365 15.31 -2.12 -23.99
N ASN A 366 15.57 -1.76 -22.73
CA ASN A 366 16.94 -1.75 -22.20
C ASN A 366 17.50 -3.19 -22.05
N ILE A 367 16.67 -4.16 -21.68
CA ILE A 367 17.04 -5.59 -21.68
C ILE A 367 17.40 -6.04 -23.10
N GLN A 368 16.60 -5.66 -24.10
CA GLN A 368 16.82 -6.00 -25.49
C GLN A 368 18.13 -5.38 -26.02
N GLN A 369 18.39 -4.10 -25.71
CA GLN A 369 19.66 -3.44 -26.04
C GLN A 369 20.86 -4.18 -25.41
N ALA A 370 20.75 -4.64 -24.17
CA ALA A 370 21.80 -5.43 -23.54
C ALA A 370 22.01 -6.78 -24.26
N ARG A 371 20.92 -7.48 -24.64
CA ARG A 371 20.99 -8.73 -25.42
C ARG A 371 21.64 -8.54 -26.78
N GLU A 372 21.30 -7.47 -27.50
CA GLU A 372 21.90 -7.12 -28.79
C GLU A 372 23.39 -6.83 -28.69
N GLN A 373 23.86 -6.34 -27.53
CA GLN A 373 25.28 -6.17 -27.23
C GLN A 373 25.95 -7.45 -26.71
N GLY A 374 25.23 -8.57 -26.59
CA GLY A 374 25.74 -9.83 -26.02
C GLY A 374 26.02 -9.75 -24.52
N VAL A 375 25.33 -8.84 -23.81
CA VAL A 375 25.54 -8.55 -22.38
C VAL A 375 24.38 -9.07 -21.54
N SER A 376 24.67 -9.93 -20.56
CA SER A 376 23.67 -10.39 -19.58
C SER A 376 23.77 -9.68 -18.23
N LYS A 377 24.91 -9.06 -17.92
CA LYS A 377 25.13 -8.27 -16.69
C LYS A 377 25.56 -6.87 -17.09
N ALA A 378 24.61 -5.95 -17.13
CA ALA A 378 24.83 -4.58 -17.56
C ALA A 378 24.82 -3.60 -16.40
N ILE A 379 25.58 -2.51 -16.54
CA ILE A 379 25.46 -1.30 -15.74
C ILE A 379 25.05 -0.17 -16.67
N SER A 380 24.00 0.56 -16.32
CA SER A 380 23.67 1.80 -17.01
C SER A 380 23.81 2.97 -16.05
N LYS A 381 24.31 4.09 -16.56
CA LYS A 381 24.24 5.35 -15.82
C LYS A 381 22.80 5.83 -15.81
N PHE A 382 22.39 6.50 -14.73
CA PHE A 382 21.04 7.05 -14.62
C PHE A 382 20.70 8.01 -15.77
N ASP A 383 21.67 8.82 -16.21
CA ASP A 383 21.46 9.83 -17.26
C ASP A 383 21.41 9.29 -18.68
N THR A 384 21.93 8.09 -18.93
CA THR A 384 21.98 7.49 -20.26
C THR A 384 20.70 6.75 -20.62
N LEU A 385 19.81 6.53 -19.66
CA LEU A 385 18.56 5.81 -19.89
C LEU A 385 17.55 6.72 -20.60
N SER A 386 17.03 6.23 -21.73
CA SER A 386 16.12 6.95 -22.63
C SER A 386 14.81 7.42 -21.98
N SER A 387 14.47 6.95 -20.77
CA SER A 387 13.31 7.39 -20.00
C SER A 387 13.67 7.64 -18.53
N LYS A 388 13.83 8.91 -18.13
CA LYS A 388 13.97 9.30 -16.72
C LYS A 388 12.64 9.16 -15.94
N ASN A 389 11.51 9.24 -16.64
CA ASN A 389 10.19 9.22 -16.01
C ASN A 389 9.83 7.84 -15.46
N GLY A 390 9.58 7.78 -14.15
CA GLY A 390 9.13 6.57 -13.45
C GLY A 390 10.22 5.54 -13.17
N LEU A 391 11.49 5.87 -13.40
CA LEU A 391 12.61 4.97 -13.14
C LEU A 391 13.03 5.06 -11.67
N ILE A 392 13.06 3.92 -10.98
CA ILE A 392 13.50 3.80 -9.58
C ILE A 392 14.74 2.90 -9.52
N PRO A 393 15.94 3.52 -9.57
CA PRO A 393 17.23 2.84 -9.76
C PRO A 393 17.51 1.65 -8.86
N TRP A 394 17.16 1.73 -7.57
CA TRP A 394 17.57 0.72 -6.60
C TRP A 394 16.89 -0.64 -6.84
N ALA A 395 15.71 -0.66 -7.46
CA ALA A 395 14.97 -1.89 -7.73
C ALA A 395 15.22 -2.46 -9.13
N TYR A 396 15.92 -1.71 -9.98
CA TYR A 396 15.97 -1.96 -11.43
C TYR A 396 16.67 -3.28 -11.80
N SER A 397 17.66 -3.71 -11.01
CA SER A 397 18.33 -5.01 -11.17
C SER A 397 17.34 -6.16 -11.01
N MET A 398 16.47 -6.09 -10.00
CA MET A 398 15.42 -7.08 -9.76
C MET A 398 14.32 -7.01 -10.82
N GLU A 399 13.89 -5.81 -11.20
CA GLU A 399 12.89 -5.66 -12.26
C GLU A 399 13.39 -6.26 -13.60
N SER A 400 14.63 -5.96 -13.97
CA SER A 400 15.22 -6.43 -15.23
C SER A 400 15.48 -7.94 -15.24
N ILE A 401 15.99 -8.52 -14.15
CA ILE A 401 16.20 -9.98 -14.08
C ILE A 401 14.88 -10.75 -14.06
N ILE A 402 13.84 -10.23 -13.39
CA ILE A 402 12.52 -10.85 -13.40
C ILE A 402 11.93 -10.80 -14.81
N LEU A 403 11.90 -9.63 -15.47
CA LEU A 403 11.32 -9.47 -16.80
C LEU A 403 12.06 -10.26 -17.88
N SER A 404 13.39 -10.25 -17.84
CA SER A 404 14.19 -10.99 -18.82
C SER A 404 14.02 -12.50 -18.72
N SER A 405 13.56 -13.00 -17.57
CA SER A 405 13.36 -14.43 -17.30
C SER A 405 11.95 -14.95 -17.63
N PHE A 406 11.09 -14.13 -18.25
CA PHE A 406 9.70 -14.52 -18.57
C PHE A 406 9.60 -15.67 -19.57
N ASP A 407 10.35 -15.60 -20.67
CA ASP A 407 10.19 -16.52 -21.81
C ASP A 407 11.08 -17.77 -21.70
N GLU A 408 11.42 -18.16 -20.46
CA GLU A 408 12.41 -19.22 -20.18
C GLU A 408 13.74 -19.05 -20.93
N SER A 409 14.02 -17.82 -21.40
CA SER A 409 15.17 -17.51 -22.25
C SER A 409 16.41 -18.14 -21.64
N GLU A 410 17.26 -18.74 -22.48
CA GLU A 410 18.42 -19.48 -21.99
C GLU A 410 19.31 -18.64 -21.06
N GLN A 411 19.25 -17.30 -21.17
CA GLN A 411 20.04 -16.37 -20.37
C GLN A 411 19.20 -15.20 -19.84
N SER A 412 19.13 -15.09 -18.51
CA SER A 412 18.58 -13.91 -17.82
C SER A 412 19.49 -12.70 -18.00
N VAL A 413 18.91 -11.50 -17.99
CA VAL A 413 19.61 -10.23 -18.12
C VAL A 413 19.29 -9.36 -16.90
N THR A 414 20.33 -8.85 -16.25
CA THR A 414 20.21 -7.87 -15.16
C THR A 414 20.88 -6.57 -15.56
N ILE A 415 20.23 -5.46 -15.22
CA ILE A 415 20.75 -4.12 -15.43
C ILE A 415 20.78 -3.41 -14.08
N PHE A 416 21.96 -3.04 -13.63
CA PHE A 416 22.13 -2.21 -12.44
C PHE A 416 22.24 -0.74 -12.83
N ILE A 417 21.57 0.15 -12.09
CA ILE A 417 21.59 1.59 -12.39
C ILE A 417 22.54 2.32 -11.45
N GLU A 418 23.63 2.82 -12.02
CA GLU A 418 24.62 3.62 -11.31
C GLU A 418 24.17 5.08 -11.20
N ARG A 419 24.33 5.66 -10.00
CA ARG A 419 24.13 7.09 -9.72
C ARG A 419 25.48 7.73 -9.41
N GLU A 420 25.61 9.04 -9.62
CA GLU A 420 26.87 9.77 -9.37
C GLU A 420 27.42 9.55 -7.96
N ASN A 421 26.54 9.53 -6.95
CA ASN A 421 26.89 9.37 -5.54
C ASN A 421 27.02 7.90 -5.11
N ASN A 422 26.86 6.94 -6.02
CA ASN A 422 26.79 5.52 -5.72
C ASN A 422 27.40 4.69 -6.85
N LYS A 423 28.69 4.90 -7.10
CA LYS A 423 29.45 4.20 -8.14
C LYS A 423 29.78 2.78 -7.73
N VAL A 424 29.80 1.87 -8.70
CA VAL A 424 30.23 0.49 -8.47
C VAL A 424 31.75 0.44 -8.39
N ASN A 425 32.27 -0.21 -7.35
CA ASN A 425 33.72 -0.38 -7.20
C ASN A 425 34.26 -1.28 -8.33
N ASN A 426 35.41 -0.92 -8.90
CA ASN A 426 36.10 -1.71 -9.93
C ASN A 426 36.34 -3.17 -9.47
N GLU A 427 36.61 -3.40 -8.18
CA GLU A 427 36.77 -4.76 -7.65
C GLU A 427 35.51 -5.61 -7.80
N VAL A 428 34.33 -5.01 -7.66
CA VAL A 428 33.04 -5.67 -7.83
C VAL A 428 32.78 -5.96 -9.31
N LEU A 429 33.18 -5.05 -10.21
CA LEU A 429 33.06 -5.23 -11.67
C LEU A 429 33.87 -6.42 -12.19
N GLU A 430 34.96 -6.75 -11.54
CA GLU A 430 35.84 -7.86 -11.92
C GLU A 430 35.26 -9.24 -11.54
N GLN A 431 34.29 -9.30 -10.63
CA GLN A 431 33.67 -10.55 -10.17
C GLN A 431 32.66 -11.08 -11.21
N LYS A 432 32.72 -12.38 -11.50
CA LYS A 432 31.91 -13.02 -12.54
C LYS A 432 30.66 -13.72 -12.02
N ASP A 433 30.64 -14.04 -10.75
CA ASP A 433 29.70 -14.93 -10.06
C ASP A 433 28.86 -14.17 -9.03
N ILE A 434 28.61 -12.89 -9.27
CA ILE A 434 27.76 -12.04 -8.43
C ILE A 434 26.54 -11.49 -9.17
N PHE A 435 25.57 -11.05 -8.38
CA PHE A 435 24.43 -10.24 -8.77
C PHE A 435 24.42 -8.97 -7.92
N LEU A 436 24.40 -7.80 -8.59
CA LEU A 436 24.22 -6.50 -7.94
C LEU A 436 22.77 -6.32 -7.51
N TYR A 437 22.53 -6.33 -6.20
CA TYR A 437 21.19 -6.35 -5.61
C TYR A 437 20.63 -4.94 -5.41
N LEU A 438 20.66 -4.36 -4.20
CA LEU A 438 20.02 -3.06 -3.90
C LEU A 438 20.95 -1.87 -4.06
N ASN A 439 22.23 -2.05 -3.78
CA ASN A 439 23.24 -1.00 -3.85
C ASN A 439 24.58 -1.60 -4.31
N PRO A 440 25.56 -0.77 -4.72
CA PRO A 440 26.81 -1.24 -5.30
C PRO A 440 27.66 -2.12 -4.38
N ASN A 441 27.44 -2.03 -3.06
CA ASN A 441 28.14 -2.83 -2.06
C ASN A 441 27.34 -4.06 -1.63
N ASP A 442 26.08 -4.16 -2.05
CA ASP A 442 25.16 -5.24 -1.74
C ASP A 442 25.15 -6.23 -2.89
N VAL A 443 26.12 -7.16 -2.83
CA VAL A 443 26.35 -8.21 -3.81
C VAL A 443 25.80 -9.53 -3.30
N LEU A 444 25.01 -10.21 -4.13
CA LEU A 444 24.57 -11.57 -3.87
C LEU A 444 25.43 -12.54 -4.70
N PRO A 445 26.05 -13.56 -4.07
CA PRO A 445 26.65 -14.66 -4.81
C PRO A 445 25.60 -15.32 -5.71
N GLN A 446 25.97 -15.59 -6.96
CA GLN A 446 25.06 -16.16 -7.95
C GLN A 446 24.51 -17.53 -7.54
N GLU A 447 25.25 -18.27 -6.70
CA GLU A 447 24.82 -19.54 -6.11
C GLU A 447 23.59 -19.41 -5.19
N GLN A 448 23.32 -18.20 -4.68
CA GLN A 448 22.12 -17.91 -3.89
C GLN A 448 20.91 -17.59 -4.78
N LEU A 449 21.10 -17.38 -6.08
CA LEU A 449 19.98 -17.21 -7.01
C LEU A 449 19.30 -18.54 -7.28
N ASN A 450 17.98 -18.54 -7.30
CA ASN A 450 17.20 -19.71 -7.66
C ASN A 450 17.37 -20.02 -9.15
N ALA A 451 18.25 -20.98 -9.44
CA ALA A 451 18.61 -21.38 -10.81
C ALA A 451 17.43 -21.90 -11.64
N ALA A 452 16.31 -22.28 -11.02
CA ALA A 452 15.10 -22.67 -11.76
C ALA A 452 14.45 -21.47 -12.48
N TYR A 453 14.59 -20.26 -11.94
CA TYR A 453 13.96 -19.05 -12.46
C TYR A 453 14.96 -18.04 -13.03
N PHE A 454 16.18 -17.99 -12.48
CA PHE A 454 17.19 -17.00 -12.86
C PHE A 454 18.42 -17.68 -13.45
N LYS A 455 18.46 -17.78 -14.79
CA LYS A 455 19.58 -18.36 -15.56
C LYS A 455 20.60 -17.28 -15.90
N LEU A 456 21.22 -16.68 -14.89
CA LEU A 456 22.20 -15.61 -15.09
C LEU A 456 23.58 -16.22 -15.42
N PRO A 457 24.28 -15.84 -16.51
CA PRO A 457 25.58 -16.44 -16.85
C PRO A 457 26.71 -15.86 -15.97
N LYS A 458 27.79 -16.64 -15.81
CA LYS A 458 29.01 -16.22 -15.08
C LYS A 458 29.85 -15.24 -15.91
N GLN A 459 29.43 -13.99 -15.96
CA GLN A 459 30.07 -12.89 -16.68
C GLN A 459 30.34 -11.71 -15.74
N LYS A 460 31.24 -10.81 -16.14
CA LYS A 460 31.46 -9.54 -15.45
C LYS A 460 30.34 -8.55 -15.76
N TYR A 461 30.10 -7.61 -14.87
CA TYR A 461 29.25 -6.47 -15.18
C TYR A 461 29.97 -5.52 -16.15
N VAL A 462 29.30 -5.10 -17.22
CA VAL A 462 29.85 -4.14 -18.20
C VAL A 462 28.91 -2.97 -18.40
N TYR A 463 29.47 -1.79 -18.68
CA TYR A 463 28.67 -0.62 -18.96
C TYR A 463 27.92 -0.77 -20.29
N LEU A 464 26.61 -0.56 -20.26
CA LEU A 464 25.77 -0.52 -21.45
C LEU A 464 26.16 0.70 -22.29
N LYS A 465 26.45 0.46 -23.57
CA LYS A 465 26.80 1.53 -24.53
C LYS A 465 25.58 2.24 -25.05
#